data_AF-A0A895YG00-F1
#
_entry.id   AF-A0A895YG00-F1
#
_cell.length_a   1.000
_cell.length_b   1.000
_cell.length_c   1.000
_cell.angle_alpha   90.00
_cell.angle_beta   90.00
_cell.angle_gamma   90.00
#
_symmetry.space_group_name_H-M   'P 1'
#
loop_
_entity.id
_entity.type
_entity.pdbx_description
1 polymer ?
#
loop_
_entity_poly.entity_id
_entity_poly.type
_entity_poly.pdbx_seq_one_letter_code
_entity_poly.pdbx_strand_id
1 'polypeptide(L)'
;MESPSYLEVYPDAVMRAGQQTTDTAGAWQTWSTRIRMHVGHTDNAVRSTHISAALDVLAERVVPVAARVGQRVADLGVVTTSAGVVVADSDGVSAELLHQQSGAAAGQASVLSRPIDGSAAAV
;
A
#
# COMPACT_ATOMS: atom_id res chain seq x y z
N MET A 1 0.29 -33.21 -7.81
CA MET A 1 0.35 -32.26 -6.68
C MET A 1 1.15 -31.08 -7.17
N GLU A 2 0.49 -29.97 -7.48
CA GLU A 2 1.20 -28.71 -7.72
C GLU A 2 1.66 -28.16 -6.38
N SER A 3 2.95 -27.88 -6.25
CA SER A 3 3.48 -27.16 -5.09
C SER A 3 2.87 -25.75 -5.09
N PRO A 4 2.39 -25.23 -3.94
CA PRO A 4 1.92 -23.86 -3.88
C PRO A 4 3.04 -22.92 -4.30
N SER A 5 2.78 -22.13 -5.35
CA SER A 5 3.65 -21.03 -5.77
C SER A 5 3.62 -19.97 -4.69
N TYR A 6 4.65 -19.92 -3.85
CA TYR A 6 4.86 -18.81 -2.92
C TYR A 6 5.13 -17.54 -3.72
N LEU A 7 4.24 -16.56 -3.60
CA LEU A 7 4.45 -15.24 -4.15
C LEU A 7 5.41 -14.50 -3.22
N GLU A 8 6.66 -14.27 -3.64
CA GLU A 8 7.55 -13.34 -2.95
C GLU A 8 6.98 -11.93 -3.11
N VAL A 9 6.31 -11.44 -2.08
CA VAL A 9 5.85 -10.06 -1.99
C VAL A 9 6.93 -9.27 -1.25
N TYR A 10 7.43 -8.22 -1.89
CA TYR A 10 8.35 -7.26 -1.26
C TYR A 10 7.52 -6.12 -0.67
N PRO A 11 7.10 -6.17 0.63
CA PRO A 11 6.15 -5.22 1.20
C PRO A 11 6.62 -3.77 1.09
N ASP A 12 7.92 -3.51 1.21
CA ASP A 12 8.49 -2.17 1.02
C ASP A 12 8.32 -1.63 -0.41
N ALA A 13 8.39 -2.50 -1.41
CA ALA A 13 8.16 -2.09 -2.80
C ALA A 13 6.68 -1.78 -3.03
N VAL A 14 5.78 -2.59 -2.46
CA VAL A 14 4.32 -2.39 -2.52
C VAL A 14 3.91 -1.10 -1.82
N MET A 15 4.40 -0.85 -0.61
CA MET A 15 4.15 0.38 0.13
C MET A 15 4.66 1.62 -0.62
N ARG A 16 5.87 1.56 -1.20
CA ARG A 16 6.41 2.66 -2.03
C ARG A 16 5.54 2.91 -3.26
N ALA A 17 5.08 1.87 -3.93
CA ALA A 17 4.17 2.00 -5.07
C ALA A 17 2.83 2.63 -4.66
N GLY A 18 2.26 2.23 -3.52
CA GLY A 18 1.06 2.84 -2.96
C GLY A 18 1.23 4.33 -2.63
N GLN A 19 2.36 4.69 -2.02
CA GLN A 19 2.71 6.08 -1.74
C GLN A 19 2.84 6.91 -3.03
N GLN A 20 3.63 6.44 -4.00
CA GLN A 20 3.79 7.11 -5.30
C GLN A 20 2.46 7.29 -6.05
N THR A 21 1.58 6.29 -5.96
CA THR A 21 0.23 6.36 -6.54
C THR A 21 -0.61 7.45 -5.87
N THR A 22 -0.53 7.56 -4.55
CA THR A 22 -1.22 8.58 -3.76
C THR A 22 -0.68 9.99 -4.07
N ASP A 23 0.64 10.15 -4.15
CA ASP A 23 1.29 11.42 -4.49
C ASP A 23 0.89 11.89 -5.90
N THR A 24 0.87 10.95 -6.86
CA THR A 24 0.42 11.21 -8.24
C THR A 24 -1.02 11.68 -8.25
N ALA A 25 -1.92 11.02 -7.51
CA ALA A 25 -3.30 11.46 -7.38
C ALA A 25 -3.43 12.88 -6.81
N GLY A 26 -2.64 13.22 -5.79
CA GLY A 26 -2.59 14.57 -5.22
C GLY A 26 -2.14 15.64 -6.23
N ALA A 27 -1.16 15.31 -7.08
CA ALA A 27 -0.73 16.19 -8.16
C ALA A 27 -1.87 16.43 -9.19
N TRP A 28 -2.62 15.38 -9.56
CA TRP A 28 -3.78 15.50 -10.44
C TRP A 28 -4.90 16.36 -9.85
N GLN A 29 -5.20 16.20 -8.56
CA GLN A 29 -6.18 17.04 -7.87
C GLN A 29 -5.76 18.51 -7.86
N THR A 30 -4.49 18.78 -7.56
CA THR A 30 -3.92 20.13 -7.59
C THR A 30 -4.02 20.75 -8.97
N TRP A 31 -3.64 20.02 -10.01
CA TRP A 31 -3.75 20.45 -11.40
C TRP A 31 -5.20 20.76 -11.80
N SER A 32 -6.16 19.87 -11.46
CA SER A 32 -7.57 20.08 -11.76
C SER A 32 -8.14 21.34 -11.11
N THR A 33 -7.70 21.64 -9.88
CA THR A 33 -8.09 22.85 -9.14
C THR A 33 -7.52 24.10 -9.82
N ARG A 34 -6.26 24.07 -10.24
CA ARG A 34 -5.62 25.17 -10.99
C ARG A 34 -6.34 25.45 -12.32
N ILE A 35 -6.71 24.41 -13.07
CA ILE A 35 -7.48 24.57 -14.30
C ILE A 35 -8.82 25.24 -14.01
N ARG A 36 -9.56 24.78 -13.01
CA ARG A 36 -10.87 25.36 -12.65
C ARG A 36 -10.76 26.86 -12.37
N MET A 37 -9.73 27.27 -11.61
CA MET A 37 -9.48 28.69 -11.33
C MET A 37 -9.12 29.48 -12.60
N HIS A 38 -8.24 28.93 -13.46
CA HIS A 38 -7.87 29.59 -14.72
C HIS A 38 -9.05 29.73 -15.68
N VAL A 39 -9.86 28.69 -15.83
CA VAL A 39 -11.05 28.72 -16.70
C VAL A 39 -12.04 29.77 -16.19
N GLY A 40 -12.34 29.81 -14.89
CA GLY A 40 -13.24 30.82 -14.32
C GLY A 40 -12.75 32.27 -14.50
N HIS A 41 -11.44 32.52 -14.47
CA HIS A 41 -10.89 33.84 -14.78
C HIS A 41 -10.92 34.17 -16.27
N THR A 42 -10.71 33.16 -17.13
CA THR A 42 -10.61 33.35 -18.59
C THR A 42 -11.98 33.52 -19.23
N ASP A 43 -13.01 32.82 -18.74
CA ASP A 43 -14.37 32.94 -19.27
C ASP A 43 -14.91 34.39 -19.14
N ASN A 44 -14.60 35.07 -18.04
CA ASN A 44 -14.93 36.49 -17.85
C ASN A 44 -14.20 37.45 -18.81
N ALA A 45 -13.09 37.02 -19.42
CA ALA A 45 -12.24 37.85 -20.29
C ALA A 45 -12.43 37.55 -21.79
N VAL A 46 -12.99 36.39 -22.13
CA VAL A 46 -13.12 35.93 -23.51
C VAL A 46 -14.37 36.52 -24.16
N ARG A 47 -14.18 37.27 -25.25
CA ARG A 47 -15.27 37.80 -26.09
C ARG A 47 -15.73 36.84 -27.20
N SER A 48 -15.01 35.73 -27.41
CA SER A 48 -15.30 34.74 -28.47
C SER A 48 -16.20 33.62 -27.95
N THR A 49 -17.37 33.46 -28.56
CA THR A 49 -18.36 32.43 -28.21
C THR A 49 -17.84 31.00 -28.39
N HIS A 50 -16.99 30.75 -29.39
CA HIS A 50 -16.38 29.43 -29.60
C HIS A 50 -15.38 29.05 -28.50
N ILE A 51 -14.64 30.03 -27.98
CA ILE A 51 -13.66 29.79 -26.91
C ILE A 51 -14.39 29.59 -25.58
N SER A 52 -15.42 30.40 -25.28
CA SER A 52 -16.23 30.24 -24.08
C SER A 52 -16.94 28.87 -24.05
N ALA A 53 -17.53 28.41 -25.15
CA ALA A 53 -18.13 27.07 -25.21
C ALA A 53 -17.12 25.93 -24.98
N ALA A 54 -15.88 26.06 -25.46
CA ALA A 54 -14.82 25.09 -25.20
C ALA A 54 -14.35 25.10 -23.73
N LEU A 55 -14.31 26.29 -23.12
CA LEU A 55 -14.01 26.48 -21.70
C LEU A 55 -15.09 25.86 -20.82
N ASP A 56 -16.37 25.99 -21.19
CA ASP A 56 -17.49 25.34 -20.50
C ASP A 56 -17.36 23.81 -20.53
N VAL A 57 -17.07 23.23 -21.71
CA VAL A 57 -16.84 21.78 -21.84
C VAL A 57 -15.67 21.32 -20.96
N LEU A 58 -14.58 22.09 -20.93
CA LEU A 58 -13.43 21.80 -20.07
C LEU A 58 -13.82 21.84 -18.58
N ALA A 59 -14.56 22.86 -18.16
CA ALA A 59 -14.98 23.07 -16.78
C ALA A 59 -16.02 22.05 -16.29
N GLU A 60 -17.02 21.74 -17.10
CA GLU A 60 -18.17 20.91 -16.72
C GLU A 60 -17.92 19.40 -16.91
N ARG A 61 -17.09 19.03 -17.89
CA ARG A 61 -16.90 17.60 -18.24
C ARG A 61 -15.52 17.10 -17.87
N VAL A 62 -14.47 17.78 -18.31
CA VAL A 62 -13.10 17.26 -18.19
C VAL A 62 -12.58 17.36 -16.76
N VAL A 63 -12.69 18.54 -16.13
CA VAL A 63 -12.22 18.77 -14.77
C VAL A 63 -12.89 17.83 -13.74
N PRO A 64 -14.21 17.61 -13.75
CA PRO A 64 -14.86 16.70 -12.79
C PRO A 64 -14.48 15.24 -13.02
N VAL A 65 -14.30 14.81 -14.27
CA VAL A 65 -13.84 13.44 -14.58
C VAL A 65 -12.41 13.24 -14.08
N ALA A 66 -11.50 14.19 -14.35
CA ALA A 66 -10.13 14.12 -13.87
C ALA A 66 -10.06 14.07 -12.33
N ALA A 67 -10.88 14.84 -11.63
CA ALA A 67 -10.97 14.80 -10.18
C ALA A 67 -11.44 13.43 -9.66
N ARG A 68 -12.47 12.83 -10.30
CA ARG A 68 -12.94 11.48 -9.93
C ARG A 68 -11.90 10.40 -10.17
N VAL A 69 -11.17 10.47 -11.29
CA VAL A 69 -10.07 9.54 -11.58
C VAL A 69 -8.96 9.71 -10.56
N GLY A 70 -8.56 10.95 -10.27
CA GLY A 70 -7.58 11.25 -9.23
C GLY A 70 -7.98 10.66 -7.88
N GLN A 71 -9.24 10.79 -7.46
CA GLN A 71 -9.71 10.19 -6.21
C GLN A 71 -9.58 8.66 -6.21
N ARG A 72 -10.00 7.98 -7.27
CA ARG A 72 -9.88 6.50 -7.36
C ARG A 72 -8.43 6.04 -7.33
N VAL A 73 -7.52 6.80 -7.93
CA VAL A 73 -6.09 6.53 -7.89
C VAL A 73 -5.56 6.72 -6.47
N ALA A 74 -5.99 7.75 -5.74
CA ALA A 74 -5.64 7.93 -4.33
C ALA A 74 -6.12 6.74 -3.48
N ASP A 75 -7.39 6.33 -3.66
CA ASP A 75 -7.96 5.19 -2.94
C ASP A 75 -7.17 3.90 -3.21
N LEU A 76 -6.78 3.67 -4.48
CA LEU A 76 -5.92 2.54 -4.86
C LEU A 76 -4.55 2.61 -4.18
N GLY A 77 -3.96 3.79 -4.09
CA GLY A 77 -2.70 4.02 -3.38
C GLY A 77 -2.79 3.62 -1.91
N VAL A 78 -3.85 4.05 -1.21
CA VAL A 78 -4.11 3.70 0.20
C VAL A 78 -4.28 2.19 0.38
N VAL A 79 -5.10 1.55 -0.46
CA VAL A 79 -5.32 0.10 -0.41
C VAL A 79 -4.01 -0.66 -0.64
N THR A 80 -3.20 -0.21 -1.60
CA THR A 80 -1.91 -0.84 -1.92
C THR A 80 -0.94 -0.71 -0.74
N THR A 81 -0.83 0.47 -0.14
CA THR A 81 -0.01 0.67 1.06
C THR A 81 -0.47 -0.21 2.21
N SER A 82 -1.79 -0.28 2.46
CA SER A 82 -2.36 -1.13 3.52
C SER A 82 -2.08 -2.61 3.28
N ALA A 83 -2.15 -3.09 2.03
CA ALA A 83 -1.82 -4.47 1.71
C ALA A 83 -0.35 -4.80 2.02
N GLY A 84 0.57 -3.87 1.74
CA GLY A 84 1.99 -4.01 2.09
C GLY A 84 2.22 -4.14 3.60
N VAL A 85 1.51 -3.36 4.42
CA VAL A 85 1.60 -3.44 5.90
C VAL A 85 1.12 -4.81 6.40
N VAL A 86 -0.03 -5.30 5.91
CA VAL A 86 -0.57 -6.60 6.32
C VAL A 86 0.42 -7.74 6.04
N VAL A 87 1.10 -7.71 4.89
CA VAL A 87 2.12 -8.71 4.55
C VAL A 87 3.31 -8.60 5.49
N ALA A 88 3.83 -7.39 5.73
CA ALA A 88 4.96 -7.18 6.63
C ALA A 88 4.65 -7.65 8.07
N ASP A 89 3.45 -7.36 8.58
CA ASP A 89 3.02 -7.80 9.90
C ASP A 89 2.90 -9.33 9.98
N SER A 90 2.35 -9.95 8.94
CA SER A 90 2.23 -11.41 8.85
C SER A 90 3.61 -12.10 8.85
N ASP A 91 4.59 -11.53 8.14
CA ASP A 91 5.96 -12.03 8.12
C ASP A 91 6.63 -11.90 9.49
N GLY A 92 6.42 -10.76 10.17
CA GLY A 92 6.91 -10.54 11.53
C GLY A 92 6.35 -11.54 12.54
N VAL A 93 5.04 -11.79 12.51
CA VAL A 93 4.40 -12.81 13.36
C VAL A 93 4.94 -14.21 13.07
N SER A 94 5.14 -14.54 11.79
CA SER A 94 5.67 -15.84 11.38
C SER A 94 7.11 -16.05 11.86
N ALA A 95 7.95 -15.02 11.75
CA ALA A 95 9.33 -15.05 12.25
C ALA A 95 9.38 -15.23 13.77
N GLU A 96 8.53 -14.52 14.52
CA GLU A 96 8.43 -14.66 15.98
C GLU A 96 8.02 -16.07 16.39
N LEU A 97 7.00 -16.65 15.73
CA LEU A 97 6.58 -18.03 15.97
C LEU A 97 7.70 -19.04 15.69
N LEU A 98 8.45 -18.86 14.60
CA LEU A 98 9.62 -19.69 14.29
C LEU A 98 10.70 -19.56 15.36
N HIS A 99 10.98 -18.35 15.85
CA HIS A 99 11.92 -18.11 16.94
C HIS A 99 11.49 -18.84 18.23
N GLN A 100 10.22 -18.71 18.63
CA GLN A 100 9.69 -19.39 19.81
C GLN A 100 9.78 -20.91 19.70
N GLN A 101 9.43 -21.48 18.54
CA GLN A 101 9.56 -22.92 18.29
C GLN A 101 11.02 -23.38 18.33
N SER A 102 11.94 -22.62 17.72
CA SER A 102 13.37 -22.95 17.74
C SER A 102 13.95 -22.96 19.16
N GLY A 103 13.53 -22.00 20.01
CA GLY A 103 13.92 -21.95 21.41
C GLY A 103 13.38 -23.13 22.21
N ALA A 104 12.11 -23.49 21.99
CA ALA A 104 11.51 -24.67 22.62
C ALA A 104 12.22 -25.98 22.20
N ALA A 105 12.52 -26.13 20.91
CA ALA A 105 13.26 -27.27 20.39
C ALA A 105 14.68 -27.35 20.97
N ALA A 106 15.39 -26.21 21.07
CA ALA A 106 16.71 -26.16 21.71
C ALA A 106 16.65 -26.54 23.19
N GLY A 107 15.61 -26.11 23.91
CA GLY A 107 15.36 -26.50 25.30
C GLY A 107 15.14 -28.01 25.45
N GLN A 108 14.33 -28.62 24.58
CA GLN A 108 14.10 -30.07 24.57
C GLN A 108 15.37 -30.85 24.23
N ALA A 109 16.11 -30.42 23.21
CA ALA A 109 17.39 -31.03 22.84
C ALA A 109 18.39 -30.96 24.00
N SER A 110 18.44 -29.84 24.72
CA SER A 110 19.26 -29.69 25.92
C SER A 110 18.89 -30.71 27.00
N VAL A 111 17.60 -30.89 27.31
CA VAL A 111 17.13 -31.90 28.29
C VAL A 111 17.52 -33.31 27.88
N LEU A 112 17.36 -33.67 26.60
CA LEU A 112 17.72 -34.99 26.08
C LEU A 112 19.24 -35.23 26.02
N SER A 113 20.04 -34.17 25.97
CA SER A 113 21.51 -34.24 25.91
C SER A 113 22.16 -34.33 27.30
N ARG A 114 21.38 -34.20 28.38
CA ARG A 114 21.90 -34.37 29.74
C ARG A 114 22.18 -35.86 29.95
N PRO A 115 23.40 -36.24 30.41
CA PRO A 115 23.67 -37.61 30.79
C PRO A 115 22.61 -38.10 31.78
N ILE A 116 22.11 -39.32 31.62
CA ILE A 116 21.30 -39.98 32.65
C ILE A 116 22.29 -40.53 33.68
N ASP A 117 22.81 -39.68 34.53
CA ASP A 117 23.52 -40.07 35.73
C ASP A 117 22.48 -40.63 36.71
N GLY A 118 22.30 -41.96 36.68
CA GLY A 118 21.33 -42.75 37.46
C GLY A 118 21.48 -42.69 38.99
N SER A 119 21.78 -41.52 39.56
CA SER A 119 21.97 -41.26 40.99
C SER A 119 20.69 -40.89 41.74
N ALA A 120 19.54 -40.76 41.04
CA ALA A 120 18.25 -40.55 41.68
C ALA A 120 17.47 -41.87 41.76
N ALA A 121 17.75 -42.65 42.81
CA ALA A 121 16.94 -43.70 43.45
C ALA A 121 17.74 -44.99 43.73
N ALA A 122 18.67 -44.92 44.68
CA ALA A 122 19.00 -46.06 45.52
C ALA A 122 18.37 -45.79 46.90
N VAL A 123 17.15 -46.30 47.08
CA VAL A 123 16.49 -46.48 48.39
C VAL A 123 16.59 -47.96 48.73
#